data_AF-A0A933J803-F1
#
_entry.id   AF-A0A933J803-F1
#
_cell.length_a   1.000
_cell.length_b   1.000
_cell.length_c   1.000
_cell.angle_alpha   90.00
_cell.angle_beta   90.00
_cell.angle_gamma   90.00
#
_symmetry.space_group_name_H-M   'P 1'
#
loop_
_entity.id
_entity.type
_entity.pdbx_description
1 polymer ?
#
loop_
_entity_poly.entity_id
_entity_poly.type
_entity_poly.pdbx_seq_one_letter_code
_entity_poly.pdbx_strand_id
1 'polypeptide(L)'
;MLRFIGGILTMALLAGAWYAVYPNKARLRAMARVVGRKAAPCTAPITYSIGYIDPRFRIPADTLADDLKNAEAVWEKPARWDLFEYTRIGGDITVNLIYDNRQAAADKLKAMGIRTDQGQASYEALKARYNALLAQVDSDQARNTVKLTAYKRREATFNAAMRRWNQGGSAAEYRRLESGRTALGRELAGINALEANVNAHIDTLNALATALNQFIVQLNLNVAQYNRAGAALGSYEAGYYRIYWGIQEIDIYSYTDRMQLTRLLAHEMGHALGLAHLPGPEAVMYKIVAGGNLKASGIDISELNKACRPGILRH
;
A
#
# COMPACT_ATOMS: atom_id res chain seq x y z
N MET A 1 12.80 57.43 -26.73
CA MET A 1 12.94 56.03 -27.20
C MET A 1 13.30 55.06 -26.07
N LEU A 2 14.38 55.27 -25.31
CA LEU A 2 14.80 54.40 -24.19
C LEU A 2 13.74 54.18 -23.09
N ARG A 3 12.98 55.22 -22.72
CA ARG A 3 11.89 55.12 -21.73
C ARG A 3 10.72 54.23 -22.19
N PHE A 4 10.46 54.19 -23.49
CA PHE A 4 9.36 53.40 -24.07
C PHE A 4 9.74 51.92 -24.15
N ILE A 5 10.99 51.62 -24.53
CA ILE A 5 11.55 50.26 -24.55
C ILE A 5 11.64 49.69 -23.12
N GLY A 6 12.04 50.53 -22.14
CA GLY A 6 12.04 50.14 -20.72
C GLY A 6 10.67 49.78 -20.18
N GLY A 7 9.61 50.49 -20.59
CA GLY A 7 8.22 50.20 -20.23
C GLY A 7 7.69 48.89 -20.81
N ILE A 8 8.06 48.57 -22.06
CA ILE A 8 7.68 47.30 -22.70
C ILE A 8 8.38 46.12 -22.04
N LEU A 9 9.68 46.26 -21.69
CA LEU A 9 10.43 45.22 -20.99
C LEU A 9 9.89 44.95 -19.58
N THR A 10 9.49 46.00 -18.84
CA THR A 10 8.86 45.81 -17.52
C THR A 10 7.48 45.16 -17.63
N MET A 11 6.65 45.54 -18.60
CA MET A 11 5.37 44.89 -18.86
C MET A 11 5.55 43.41 -19.25
N ALA A 12 6.54 43.09 -20.09
CA ALA A 12 6.85 41.71 -20.46
C ALA A 12 7.36 40.89 -19.27
N LEU A 13 8.18 41.47 -18.39
CA LEU A 13 8.62 40.83 -17.14
C LEU A 13 7.47 40.59 -16.17
N LEU A 14 6.57 41.57 -16.01
CA LEU A 14 5.38 41.44 -15.16
C LEU A 14 4.39 40.41 -15.73
N ALA A 15 4.19 40.39 -17.05
CA ALA A 15 3.36 39.39 -17.72
C ALA A 15 3.98 37.98 -17.63
N GLY A 16 5.29 37.86 -17.77
CA GLY A 16 6.02 36.60 -17.59
C GLY A 16 5.96 36.11 -16.15
N ALA A 17 6.15 36.99 -15.17
CA ALA A 17 6.00 36.68 -13.74
C ALA A 17 4.55 36.30 -13.41
N TRP A 18 3.56 37.02 -13.94
CA TRP A 18 2.15 36.68 -13.79
C TRP A 18 1.83 35.31 -14.41
N TYR A 19 2.30 35.04 -15.62
CA TYR A 19 2.11 33.77 -16.31
C TYR A 19 2.76 32.59 -15.56
N ALA A 20 3.92 32.80 -14.92
CA ALA A 20 4.57 31.78 -14.11
C ALA A 20 3.89 31.57 -12.74
N VAL A 21 3.43 32.65 -12.09
CA VAL A 21 2.87 32.63 -10.73
C VAL A 21 1.40 32.22 -10.73
N TYR A 22 0.60 32.70 -11.69
CA TYR A 22 -0.84 32.50 -11.73
C TYR A 22 -1.29 31.02 -11.72
N PRO A 23 -0.73 30.11 -12.54
CA PRO A 23 -1.08 28.70 -12.48
C PRO A 23 -0.49 27.98 -11.25
N ASN A 24 0.53 28.55 -10.61
CA ASN A 24 1.27 27.93 -9.51
C ASN A 24 0.99 28.53 -8.13
N LYS A 25 -0.01 29.42 -7.99
CA LYS A 25 -0.31 30.12 -6.72
C LYS A 25 -0.48 29.16 -5.53
N ALA A 26 -1.15 28.03 -5.74
CA ALA A 26 -1.35 27.02 -4.70
C ALA A 26 -0.01 26.40 -4.23
N ARG A 27 0.86 26.02 -5.18
CA ARG A 27 2.19 25.46 -4.90
C ARG A 27 3.09 26.47 -4.20
N LEU A 28 3.10 27.73 -4.65
CA LEU A 28 3.88 28.79 -4.03
C LEU A 28 3.43 29.07 -2.58
N ARG A 29 2.11 29.08 -2.33
CA ARG A 29 1.58 29.19 -0.96
C ARG A 29 1.93 27.98 -0.10
N ALA A 30 1.85 26.77 -0.64
CA ALA A 30 2.22 25.55 0.07
C ALA A 30 3.72 25.56 0.45
N MET A 31 4.58 25.93 -0.49
CA MET A 31 6.02 26.11 -0.25
C MET A 31 6.29 27.18 0.81
N ALA A 32 5.63 28.35 0.73
CA ALA A 32 5.79 29.41 1.72
C ALA A 32 5.39 28.97 3.13
N ARG A 33 4.29 28.20 3.27
CA ARG A 33 3.88 27.62 4.56
C ARG A 33 4.93 26.66 5.12
N VAL A 34 5.49 25.78 4.28
CA VAL A 34 6.56 24.85 4.69
C VAL A 34 7.83 25.59 5.13
N VAL A 35 8.25 26.62 4.38
CA VAL A 35 9.42 27.42 4.73
C VAL A 35 9.18 28.20 6.03
N GLY A 36 7.99 28.81 6.18
CA GLY A 36 7.60 29.51 7.41
C GLY A 36 7.66 28.60 8.63
N ARG A 37 7.19 27.35 8.52
CA ARG A 37 7.28 26.35 9.59
C ARG A 37 8.70 25.96 9.95
N LYS A 38 9.62 25.91 8.99
CA LYS A 38 11.03 25.64 9.30
C LYS A 38 11.69 26.81 10.04
N ALA A 39 11.26 28.04 9.75
CA ALA A 39 11.77 29.24 10.43
C ALA A 39 11.19 29.39 11.85
N ALA A 40 9.90 29.12 12.02
CA ALA A 40 9.18 29.18 13.28
C ALA A 40 8.44 27.85 13.52
N PRO A 41 9.16 26.79 13.92
CA PRO A 41 8.57 25.48 14.12
C PRO A 41 7.68 25.47 15.36
N CYS A 42 6.55 24.75 15.27
CA CYS A 42 5.60 24.54 16.36
C CYS A 42 4.99 25.83 16.96
N THR A 43 5.05 26.98 16.27
CA THR A 43 4.43 28.23 16.72
C THR A 43 2.96 28.37 16.29
N ALA A 44 2.52 27.56 15.34
CA ALA A 44 1.13 27.46 14.88
C ALA A 44 0.86 26.01 14.46
N PRO A 45 -0.39 25.52 14.65
CA PRO A 45 -0.73 24.14 14.33
C PRO A 45 -0.58 23.86 12.83
N ILE A 46 -0.22 22.63 12.52
CA ILE A 46 -0.22 22.11 11.16
C ILE A 46 -1.65 21.66 10.84
N THR A 47 -2.31 22.35 9.91
CA THR A 47 -3.64 21.93 9.52
C THR A 47 -3.59 20.63 8.70
N TYR A 48 -4.55 19.73 8.91
CA TYR A 48 -4.70 18.52 8.12
C TYR A 48 -6.16 18.30 7.73
N SER A 49 -6.36 17.65 6.58
CA SER A 49 -7.68 17.23 6.10
C SER A 49 -7.65 15.79 5.63
N ILE A 50 -8.80 15.12 5.69
CA ILE A 50 -8.98 13.79 5.10
C ILE A 50 -9.19 13.95 3.59
N GLY A 51 -8.39 13.24 2.82
CA GLY A 51 -8.49 13.14 1.37
C GLY A 51 -9.27 11.89 0.94
N TYR A 52 -8.66 11.08 0.08
CA TYR A 52 -9.29 9.87 -0.43
C TYR A 52 -9.25 8.75 0.61
N ILE A 53 -10.42 8.13 0.86
CA ILE A 53 -10.52 6.88 1.62
C ILE A 53 -11.00 5.80 0.65
N ASP A 54 -10.17 4.80 0.41
CA ASP A 54 -10.61 3.64 -0.36
C ASP A 54 -11.73 2.88 0.39
N PRO A 55 -12.92 2.68 -0.21
CA PRO A 55 -14.06 2.05 0.46
C PRO A 55 -13.77 0.64 0.99
N ARG A 56 -12.75 -0.05 0.45
CA ARG A 56 -12.36 -1.40 0.88
C ARG A 56 -11.81 -1.45 2.31
N PHE A 57 -11.31 -0.33 2.85
CA PHE A 57 -10.95 -0.23 4.28
C PHE A 57 -12.18 -0.25 5.21
N ARG A 58 -13.38 0.03 4.69
CA ARG A 58 -14.65 0.03 5.45
C ARG A 58 -14.61 0.91 6.69
N ILE A 59 -13.91 2.05 6.59
CA ILE A 59 -13.77 3.04 7.65
C ILE A 59 -14.48 4.34 7.24
N PRO A 60 -15.47 4.82 8.01
CA PRO A 60 -16.08 6.12 7.77
C PRO A 60 -15.09 7.27 7.98
N ALA A 61 -15.29 8.39 7.29
CA ALA A 61 -14.44 9.57 7.42
C ALA A 61 -14.41 10.12 8.85
N ASP A 62 -15.55 10.18 9.55
CA ASP A 62 -15.62 10.65 10.94
C ASP A 62 -14.81 9.75 11.88
N THR A 63 -14.89 8.44 11.65
CA THR A 63 -14.07 7.46 12.37
C THR A 63 -12.59 7.72 12.07
N LEU A 64 -12.16 7.94 10.83
CA LEU A 64 -10.76 8.30 10.56
C LEU A 64 -10.35 9.63 11.22
N ALA A 65 -11.26 10.62 11.29
CA ALA A 65 -11.00 11.88 11.97
C ALA A 65 -10.74 11.67 13.48
N ASP A 66 -11.52 10.83 14.15
CA ASP A 66 -11.29 10.47 15.55
C ASP A 66 -9.92 9.80 15.76
N ASP A 67 -9.48 8.98 14.80
CA ASP A 67 -8.15 8.37 14.85
C ASP A 67 -7.03 9.37 14.69
N LEU A 68 -7.19 10.33 13.79
CA LEU A 68 -6.25 11.43 13.61
C LEU A 68 -6.19 12.31 14.87
N LYS A 69 -7.34 12.55 15.51
CA LYS A 69 -7.42 13.22 16.83
C LYS A 69 -6.71 12.45 17.94
N ASN A 70 -6.79 11.12 17.93
CA ASN A 70 -6.01 10.31 18.87
C ASN A 70 -4.52 10.31 18.52
N ALA A 71 -4.16 10.39 17.24
CA ALA A 71 -2.78 10.44 16.76
C ALA A 71 -2.08 11.77 17.10
N GLU A 72 -2.72 12.93 16.90
CA GLU A 72 -2.16 14.23 17.30
C GLU A 72 -1.93 14.27 18.82
N ALA A 73 -2.84 13.69 19.61
CA ALA A 73 -2.74 13.65 21.06
C ALA A 73 -1.52 12.88 21.59
N VAL A 74 -0.91 12.00 20.78
CA VAL A 74 0.36 11.32 21.11
C VAL A 74 1.50 12.34 21.27
N TRP A 75 1.48 13.40 20.46
CA TRP A 75 2.48 14.47 20.44
C TRP A 75 2.09 15.66 21.32
N GLU A 76 0.83 16.07 21.26
CA GLU A 76 0.35 17.30 21.90
C GLU A 76 0.24 17.18 23.42
N LYS A 77 -0.18 16.02 23.95
CA LYS A 77 -0.27 15.81 25.41
C LYS A 77 1.08 15.98 26.12
N PRO A 78 2.18 15.35 25.67
CA PRO A 78 3.49 15.58 26.28
C PRO A 78 4.08 16.96 25.96
N ALA A 79 3.85 17.51 24.77
CA ALA A 79 4.36 18.83 24.39
C ALA A 79 3.60 20.00 25.05
N ARG A 80 2.34 19.77 25.44
CA ARG A 80 1.37 20.77 25.94
C ARG A 80 1.12 21.92 24.97
N TRP A 81 1.26 21.65 23.67
CA TRP A 81 1.00 22.59 22.58
C TRP A 81 0.03 21.99 21.59
N ASP A 82 -0.72 22.85 20.93
CA ASP A 82 -1.56 22.50 19.78
C ASP A 82 -0.68 22.44 18.54
N LEU A 83 -0.38 21.23 18.08
CA LEU A 83 0.58 20.95 17.00
C LEU A 83 -0.14 20.68 15.68
N PHE A 84 -1.39 20.20 15.74
CA PHE A 84 -2.18 19.84 14.59
C PHE A 84 -3.63 20.32 14.71
N GLU A 85 -4.19 20.77 13.60
CA GLU A 85 -5.58 21.22 13.56
C GLU A 85 -6.33 20.53 12.42
N TYR A 86 -7.44 19.86 12.75
CA TYR A 86 -8.29 19.26 11.72
C TYR A 86 -9.12 20.33 11.01
N THR A 87 -9.06 20.33 9.68
CA THR A 87 -9.97 21.08 8.82
C THR A 87 -10.69 20.13 7.88
N ARG A 88 -11.95 20.45 7.54
CA ARG A 88 -12.77 19.62 6.64
C ARG A 88 -12.14 19.48 5.26
N ILE A 89 -11.55 20.56 4.74
CA ILE A 89 -10.92 20.60 3.42
C ILE A 89 -9.72 21.54 3.42
N GLY A 90 -8.75 21.26 2.54
CA GLY A 90 -7.65 22.18 2.24
C GLY A 90 -6.63 22.33 3.37
N GLY A 91 -6.49 21.31 4.22
CA GLY A 91 -5.41 21.24 5.20
C GLY A 91 -4.04 21.27 4.52
N ASP A 92 -3.01 21.67 5.26
CA ASP A 92 -1.63 21.63 4.78
C ASP A 92 -1.16 20.23 4.45
N ILE A 93 -1.65 19.26 5.23
CA ILE A 93 -1.46 17.82 5.01
C ILE A 93 -2.78 17.22 4.55
N THR A 94 -2.75 16.45 3.48
CA THR A 94 -3.88 15.58 3.09
C THR A 94 -3.60 14.14 3.50
N VAL A 95 -4.49 13.55 4.28
CA VAL A 95 -4.38 12.15 4.73
C VAL A 95 -5.24 11.25 3.86
N ASN A 96 -4.64 10.27 3.20
CA ASN A 96 -5.32 9.32 2.33
C ASN A 96 -5.19 7.88 2.86
N LEU A 97 -6.21 7.06 2.62
CA LEU A 97 -6.16 5.61 2.81
C LEU A 97 -6.22 4.94 1.43
N ILE A 98 -5.09 4.36 1.00
CA ILE A 98 -4.91 3.79 -0.33
C ILE A 98 -4.81 2.27 -0.23
N TYR A 99 -5.86 1.58 -0.68
CA TYR A 99 -5.91 0.12 -0.57
C TYR A 99 -5.14 -0.51 -1.72
N ASP A 100 -3.97 -1.04 -1.40
CA ASP A 100 -3.11 -1.76 -2.35
C ASP A 100 -2.83 -3.20 -1.91
N ASN A 101 -1.83 -3.83 -2.55
CA ASN A 101 -1.45 -5.22 -2.28
C ASN A 101 -1.06 -5.47 -0.81
N ARG A 102 -0.63 -4.45 -0.06
CA ARG A 102 -0.27 -4.56 1.36
C ARG A 102 -1.51 -4.82 2.22
N GLN A 103 -2.55 -4.01 2.10
CA GLN A 103 -3.82 -4.26 2.81
C GLN A 103 -4.50 -5.52 2.28
N ALA A 104 -4.49 -5.74 0.95
CA ALA A 104 -5.07 -6.96 0.36
C ALA A 104 -4.43 -8.24 0.92
N ALA A 105 -3.11 -8.24 1.09
CA ALA A 105 -2.40 -9.35 1.71
C ALA A 105 -2.80 -9.52 3.18
N ALA A 106 -2.83 -8.43 3.97
CA ALA A 106 -3.22 -8.46 5.37
C ALA A 106 -4.64 -9.03 5.56
N ASP A 107 -5.61 -8.54 4.78
CA ASP A 107 -7.00 -8.99 4.82
C ASP A 107 -7.14 -10.47 4.42
N LYS A 108 -6.42 -10.89 3.37
CA LYS A 108 -6.43 -12.28 2.92
C LYS A 108 -5.88 -13.22 3.98
N LEU A 109 -4.73 -12.89 4.56
CA LEU A 109 -4.11 -13.68 5.63
C LEU A 109 -5.03 -13.75 6.87
N LYS A 110 -5.65 -12.63 7.24
CA LYS A 110 -6.65 -12.58 8.32
C LYS A 110 -7.85 -13.47 8.06
N ALA A 111 -8.40 -13.46 6.84
CA ALA A 111 -9.51 -14.32 6.44
C ALA A 111 -9.16 -15.82 6.50
N MET A 112 -7.88 -16.17 6.30
CA MET A 112 -7.36 -17.53 6.45
C MET A 112 -6.98 -17.88 7.91
N GLY A 113 -7.31 -17.02 8.87
CA GLY A 113 -6.99 -17.22 10.29
C GLY A 113 -5.49 -17.13 10.59
N ILE A 114 -4.70 -16.57 9.67
CA ILE A 114 -3.26 -16.44 9.83
C ILE A 114 -2.99 -15.14 10.58
N ARG A 115 -2.50 -15.28 11.81
CA ARG A 115 -2.05 -14.13 12.59
C ARG A 115 -0.71 -13.66 12.04
N THR A 116 -0.62 -12.36 11.78
CA THR A 116 0.61 -11.65 11.41
C THR A 116 1.14 -10.88 12.61
N ASP A 117 1.19 -11.54 13.77
CA ASP A 117 1.92 -11.00 14.92
C ASP A 117 3.40 -10.82 14.56
N GLN A 118 3.98 -9.71 15.00
CA GLN A 118 5.21 -9.18 14.40
C GLN A 118 6.50 -9.81 14.96
N GLY A 119 6.53 -11.15 15.08
CA GLY A 119 7.64 -11.90 15.66
C GLY A 119 8.39 -12.79 14.66
N GLN A 120 9.62 -13.18 15.02
CA GLN A 120 10.44 -14.13 14.25
C GLN A 120 9.72 -15.47 14.03
N ALA A 121 9.00 -15.97 15.04
CA ALA A 121 8.25 -17.23 14.93
C ALA A 121 7.19 -17.18 13.82
N SER A 122 6.51 -16.04 13.69
CA SER A 122 5.48 -15.80 12.68
C SER A 122 6.09 -15.68 11.28
N TYR A 123 7.26 -15.03 11.17
CA TYR A 123 8.05 -15.04 9.94
C TYR A 123 8.39 -16.48 9.48
N GLU A 124 8.95 -17.31 10.37
CA GLU A 124 9.32 -18.69 10.01
C GLU A 124 8.09 -19.54 9.66
N ALA A 125 6.98 -19.36 10.39
CA ALA A 125 5.73 -20.07 10.10
C ALA A 125 5.16 -19.68 8.73
N LEU A 126 5.17 -18.39 8.37
CA LEU A 126 4.74 -17.91 7.06
C LEU A 126 5.66 -18.39 5.95
N LYS A 127 6.97 -18.42 6.20
CA LYS A 127 7.98 -18.90 5.24
C LYS A 127 7.79 -20.39 4.95
N ALA A 128 7.56 -21.20 5.98
CA ALA A 128 7.24 -22.62 5.81
C ALA A 128 5.97 -22.83 4.97
N ARG A 129 4.91 -22.06 5.26
CA ARG A 129 3.65 -22.10 4.48
C ARG A 129 3.85 -21.68 3.03
N TYR A 130 4.62 -20.60 2.81
CA TYR A 130 4.97 -20.13 1.48
C TYR A 130 5.69 -21.21 0.68
N ASN A 131 6.72 -21.84 1.25
CA ASN A 131 7.48 -22.91 0.58
C ASN A 131 6.61 -24.13 0.27
N ALA A 132 5.75 -24.54 1.20
CA ALA A 132 4.83 -25.66 0.99
C ALA A 132 3.83 -25.37 -0.13
N LEU A 133 3.23 -24.17 -0.13
CA LEU A 133 2.28 -23.77 -1.16
C LEU A 133 2.94 -23.59 -2.52
N LEU A 134 4.20 -23.14 -2.56
CA LEU A 134 4.97 -23.02 -3.80
C LEU A 134 5.16 -24.40 -4.45
N ALA A 135 5.61 -25.39 -3.67
CA ALA A 135 5.73 -26.77 -4.15
C ALA A 135 4.39 -27.34 -4.64
N GLN A 136 3.28 -26.98 -3.98
CA GLN A 136 1.95 -27.38 -4.42
C GLN A 136 1.54 -26.73 -5.74
N VAL A 137 1.80 -25.43 -5.92
CA VAL A 137 1.54 -24.74 -7.19
C VAL A 137 2.34 -25.37 -8.34
N ASP A 138 3.62 -25.64 -8.12
CA ASP A 138 4.48 -26.27 -9.13
C ASP A 138 3.95 -27.66 -9.53
N SER A 139 3.53 -28.46 -8.53
CA SER A 139 2.92 -29.77 -8.77
C SER A 139 1.58 -29.67 -9.52
N ASP A 140 0.73 -28.72 -9.14
CA ASP A 140 -0.57 -28.51 -9.74
C ASP A 140 -0.46 -28.01 -11.20
N GLN A 141 0.51 -27.14 -11.49
CA GLN A 141 0.82 -26.67 -12.84
C GLN A 141 1.33 -27.79 -13.73
N ALA A 142 2.25 -28.64 -13.22
CA ALA A 142 2.72 -29.82 -13.95
C ALA A 142 1.56 -30.78 -14.26
N ARG A 143 0.69 -31.03 -13.27
CA ARG A 143 -0.51 -31.86 -13.45
C ARG A 143 -1.49 -31.25 -14.46
N ASN A 144 -1.67 -29.93 -14.45
CA ASN A 144 -2.54 -29.25 -15.41
C ASN A 144 -2.01 -29.39 -16.83
N THR A 145 -0.70 -29.24 -17.02
CA THR A 145 -0.02 -29.42 -18.31
C THR A 145 -0.24 -30.83 -18.88
N VAL A 146 -0.09 -31.86 -18.04
CA VAL A 146 -0.35 -33.25 -18.44
C VAL A 146 -1.82 -33.45 -18.84
N LYS A 147 -2.77 -32.93 -18.04
CA LYS A 147 -4.21 -33.03 -18.33
C LYS A 147 -4.56 -32.33 -19.64
N LEU A 148 -4.10 -31.10 -19.84
CA LEU A 148 -4.36 -30.32 -21.05
C LEU A 148 -3.80 -30.99 -22.30
N THR A 149 -2.62 -31.60 -22.21
CA THR A 149 -2.02 -32.38 -23.31
C THR A 149 -2.87 -33.60 -23.64
N ALA A 150 -3.33 -34.33 -22.63
CA ALA A 150 -4.17 -35.51 -22.81
C ALA A 150 -5.57 -35.15 -23.36
N TYR A 151 -6.15 -34.04 -22.90
CA TYR A 151 -7.39 -33.46 -23.42
C TYR A 151 -7.26 -33.14 -24.90
N LYS A 152 -6.24 -32.37 -25.31
CA LYS A 152 -5.99 -32.00 -26.72
C LYS A 152 -5.87 -33.21 -27.63
N ARG A 153 -5.22 -34.29 -27.17
CA ARG A 153 -5.14 -35.55 -27.91
C ARG A 153 -6.51 -36.20 -28.09
N ARG A 154 -7.31 -36.29 -27.01
CA ARG A 154 -8.66 -36.88 -27.06
C ARG A 154 -9.62 -36.04 -27.92
N GLU A 155 -9.53 -34.73 -27.82
CA GLU A 155 -10.29 -33.78 -28.64
C GLU A 155 -9.96 -33.98 -30.13
N ALA A 156 -8.68 -34.14 -30.50
CA ALA A 156 -8.29 -34.45 -31.87
C ALA A 156 -8.86 -35.79 -32.36
N THR A 157 -8.83 -36.83 -31.53
CA THR A 157 -9.45 -38.14 -31.84
C THR A 157 -10.96 -38.03 -32.03
N PHE A 158 -11.65 -37.30 -31.13
CA PHE A 158 -13.09 -37.05 -31.22
C PHE A 158 -13.44 -36.28 -32.50
N ASN A 159 -12.72 -35.22 -32.81
CA ASN A 159 -12.92 -34.43 -34.04
C ASN A 159 -12.70 -35.27 -35.30
N ALA A 160 -11.72 -36.18 -35.29
CA ALA A 160 -11.52 -37.12 -36.39
C ALA A 160 -12.69 -38.12 -36.53
N ALA A 161 -13.25 -38.59 -35.42
CA ALA A 161 -14.41 -39.49 -35.43
C ALA A 161 -15.69 -38.78 -35.91
N MET A 162 -15.92 -37.54 -35.49
CA MET A 162 -17.01 -36.69 -35.99
C MET A 162 -16.93 -36.49 -37.51
N ARG A 163 -15.74 -36.24 -38.06
CA ARG A 163 -15.55 -36.10 -39.51
C ARG A 163 -15.92 -37.36 -40.29
N ARG A 164 -15.55 -38.55 -39.79
CA ARG A 164 -15.92 -39.83 -40.41
C ARG A 164 -17.43 -40.07 -40.34
N TRP A 165 -18.04 -39.78 -39.19
CA TRP A 165 -19.49 -39.91 -39.02
C TRP A 165 -20.27 -38.98 -39.96
N ASN A 166 -19.78 -37.76 -40.21
CA ASN A 166 -20.39 -36.83 -41.17
C ASN A 166 -20.35 -37.34 -42.64
N GLN A 167 -19.58 -38.38 -42.95
CA GLN A 167 -19.49 -38.98 -44.29
C GLN A 167 -20.48 -40.14 -44.52
N GLY A 168 -21.33 -40.47 -43.54
CA GLY A 168 -22.34 -41.52 -43.66
C GLY A 168 -22.42 -42.46 -42.46
N GLY A 169 -22.39 -41.91 -41.23
CA GLY A 169 -22.37 -42.69 -40.00
C GLY A 169 -23.75 -43.10 -39.48
N SER A 170 -23.76 -44.15 -38.66
CA SER A 170 -24.97 -44.72 -38.08
C SER A 170 -25.44 -43.98 -36.81
N ALA A 171 -26.71 -44.20 -36.43
CA ALA A 171 -27.25 -43.70 -35.17
C ALA A 171 -26.57 -44.33 -33.93
N ALA A 172 -26.04 -45.55 -34.04
CA ALA A 172 -25.28 -46.19 -32.96
C ALA A 172 -23.92 -45.52 -32.73
N GLU A 173 -23.22 -45.12 -33.80
CA GLU A 173 -21.97 -44.36 -33.72
C GLU A 173 -22.20 -42.95 -33.16
N TYR A 174 -23.31 -42.30 -33.53
CA TYR A 174 -23.67 -40.99 -32.98
C TYR A 174 -23.83 -41.03 -31.44
N ARG A 175 -24.48 -42.07 -30.89
CA ARG A 175 -24.61 -42.24 -29.43
C ARG A 175 -23.26 -42.38 -28.72
N ARG A 176 -22.28 -43.03 -29.37
CA ARG A 176 -20.90 -43.13 -28.85
C ARG A 176 -20.19 -41.78 -28.90
N LEU A 177 -20.38 -41.01 -29.98
CA LEU A 177 -19.84 -39.65 -30.10
C LEU A 177 -20.42 -38.72 -29.03
N GLU A 178 -21.73 -38.78 -28.75
CA GLU A 178 -22.33 -37.95 -27.71
C GLU A 178 -21.79 -38.28 -26.30
N SER A 179 -21.54 -39.57 -26.04
CA SER A 179 -20.85 -39.99 -24.82
C SER A 179 -19.42 -39.43 -24.74
N GLY A 180 -18.70 -39.41 -25.87
CA GLY A 180 -17.37 -38.81 -26.01
C GLY A 180 -17.36 -37.30 -25.79
N ARG A 181 -18.35 -36.58 -26.35
CA ARG A 181 -18.56 -35.14 -26.14
C ARG A 181 -18.78 -34.84 -24.65
N THR A 182 -19.65 -35.61 -24.00
CA THR A 182 -19.92 -35.46 -22.56
C THR A 182 -18.69 -35.75 -21.70
N ALA A 183 -17.87 -36.73 -22.09
CA ALA A 183 -16.61 -37.03 -21.40
C ALA A 183 -15.59 -35.90 -21.55
N LEU A 184 -15.41 -35.35 -22.76
CA LEU A 184 -14.55 -34.20 -23.02
C LEU A 184 -15.00 -32.96 -22.24
N GLY A 185 -16.31 -32.69 -22.19
CA GLY A 185 -16.86 -31.58 -21.42
C GLY A 185 -16.55 -31.70 -19.92
N ARG A 186 -16.68 -32.90 -19.34
CA ARG A 186 -16.30 -33.16 -17.94
C ARG A 186 -14.81 -32.99 -17.69
N GLU A 187 -13.99 -33.43 -18.64
CA GLU A 187 -12.54 -33.27 -18.54
C GLU A 187 -12.12 -31.80 -18.57
N LEU A 188 -12.67 -31.03 -19.52
CA LEU A 188 -12.41 -29.59 -19.63
C LEU A 188 -12.85 -28.84 -18.36
N ALA A 189 -14.03 -29.17 -17.82
CA ALA A 189 -14.47 -28.60 -16.55
C ALA A 189 -13.49 -28.89 -15.40
N GLY A 190 -12.93 -30.11 -15.36
CA GLY A 190 -11.90 -30.47 -14.38
C GLY A 190 -10.57 -29.74 -14.56
N ILE A 191 -10.17 -29.46 -15.81
CA ILE A 191 -8.99 -28.62 -16.14
C ILE A 191 -9.23 -27.19 -15.65
N ASN A 192 -10.37 -26.60 -16.01
CA ASN A 192 -10.72 -25.24 -15.60
C ASN A 192 -10.79 -25.09 -14.08
N ALA A 193 -11.32 -26.08 -13.36
CA ALA A 193 -11.33 -26.10 -11.90
C ALA A 193 -9.91 -26.16 -11.31
N LEU A 194 -9.01 -26.94 -11.92
CA LEU A 194 -7.61 -27.01 -11.50
C LEU A 194 -6.89 -25.67 -11.77
N GLU A 195 -7.13 -25.04 -12.91
CA GLU A 195 -6.58 -23.71 -13.23
C GLU A 195 -7.06 -22.64 -12.25
N ALA A 196 -8.35 -22.63 -11.92
CA ALA A 196 -8.90 -21.73 -10.91
C ALA A 196 -8.22 -21.94 -9.54
N ASN A 197 -7.96 -23.19 -9.16
CA ASN A 197 -7.26 -23.51 -7.92
C ASN A 197 -5.79 -23.05 -7.93
N VAL A 198 -5.07 -23.29 -9.03
CA VAL A 198 -3.70 -22.81 -9.22
C VAL A 198 -3.63 -21.29 -9.08
N ASN A 199 -4.56 -20.56 -9.72
CA ASN A 199 -4.61 -19.11 -9.63
C ASN A 199 -4.89 -18.65 -8.18
N ALA A 200 -5.84 -19.28 -7.49
CA ALA A 200 -6.13 -18.97 -6.09
C ALA A 200 -4.91 -19.23 -5.15
N HIS A 201 -4.15 -20.29 -5.40
CA HIS A 201 -2.90 -20.56 -4.70
C HIS A 201 -1.80 -19.55 -5.03
N ILE A 202 -1.67 -19.11 -6.29
CA ILE A 202 -0.75 -18.05 -6.70
C ILE A 202 -1.08 -16.73 -5.99
N ASP A 203 -2.35 -16.36 -5.93
CA ASP A 203 -2.78 -15.16 -5.20
C ASP A 203 -2.46 -15.27 -3.71
N THR A 204 -2.52 -16.48 -3.15
CA THR A 204 -2.17 -16.73 -1.75
C THR A 204 -0.66 -16.66 -1.54
N LEU A 205 0.15 -17.18 -2.48
CA LEU A 205 1.60 -17.01 -2.49
C LEU A 205 2.01 -15.54 -2.55
N ASN A 206 1.31 -14.72 -3.35
CA ASN A 206 1.59 -13.29 -3.45
C ASN A 206 1.28 -12.54 -2.14
N ALA A 207 0.19 -12.91 -1.46
CA ALA A 207 -0.13 -12.38 -0.13
C ALA A 207 0.92 -12.79 0.93
N LEU A 208 1.33 -14.07 0.92
CA LEU A 208 2.39 -14.57 1.79
C LEU A 208 3.73 -13.88 1.52
N ALA A 209 4.11 -13.69 0.26
CA ALA A 209 5.32 -12.96 -0.14
C ALA A 209 5.29 -11.51 0.34
N THR A 210 4.14 -10.83 0.22
CA THR A 210 3.97 -9.46 0.70
C THR A 210 4.15 -9.37 2.21
N ALA A 211 3.54 -10.29 2.98
CA ALA A 211 3.73 -10.33 4.43
C ALA A 211 5.16 -10.71 4.82
N LEU A 212 5.81 -11.65 4.12
CA LEU A 212 7.22 -11.97 4.35
C LEU A 212 8.13 -10.77 4.10
N ASN A 213 7.89 -9.99 3.04
CA ASN A 213 8.64 -8.76 2.77
C ASN A 213 8.42 -7.71 3.87
N GLN A 214 7.21 -7.60 4.41
CA GLN A 214 6.96 -6.81 5.61
C GLN A 214 7.83 -7.29 6.77
N PHE A 215 7.80 -8.58 7.11
CA PHE A 215 8.62 -9.13 8.20
C PHE A 215 10.12 -8.92 8.01
N ILE A 216 10.63 -9.01 6.77
CA ILE A 216 12.04 -8.75 6.46
C ILE A 216 12.43 -7.32 6.88
N VAL A 217 11.58 -6.34 6.58
CA VAL A 217 11.78 -4.95 7.01
C VAL A 217 11.61 -4.82 8.52
N GLN A 218 10.56 -5.42 9.08
CA GLN A 218 10.21 -5.32 10.50
C GLN A 218 11.20 -5.98 11.46
N LEU A 219 11.86 -7.04 11.03
CA LEU A 219 12.83 -7.77 11.83
C LEU A 219 14.27 -7.42 11.41
N ASN A 220 14.43 -6.43 10.51
CA ASN A 220 15.71 -6.02 9.94
C ASN A 220 16.55 -7.22 9.46
N LEU A 221 15.90 -8.19 8.81
CA LEU A 221 16.54 -9.44 8.39
C LEU A 221 17.39 -9.19 7.14
N ASN A 222 18.62 -9.66 7.16
CA ASN A 222 19.50 -9.63 6.00
C ASN A 222 19.22 -10.82 5.06
N VAL A 223 18.04 -10.82 4.44
CA VAL A 223 17.61 -11.86 3.50
C VAL A 223 17.02 -11.23 2.24
N ALA A 224 17.10 -11.94 1.11
CA ALA A 224 16.53 -11.47 -0.14
C ALA A 224 15.00 -11.37 -0.03
N GLN A 225 14.44 -10.32 -0.64
CA GLN A 225 12.99 -10.14 -0.71
C GLN A 225 12.35 -11.12 -1.71
N TYR A 226 11.09 -11.45 -1.44
CA TYR A 226 10.27 -12.30 -2.30
C TYR A 226 9.72 -11.46 -3.46
N ASN A 227 10.36 -11.55 -4.62
CA ASN A 227 9.98 -10.83 -5.84
C ASN A 227 9.00 -11.66 -6.68
N ARG A 228 7.69 -11.41 -6.53
CA ARG A 228 6.63 -12.02 -7.34
C ARG A 228 5.69 -10.97 -7.92
N ALA A 229 5.19 -11.22 -9.12
CA ALA A 229 4.14 -10.41 -9.72
C ALA A 229 2.91 -10.40 -8.79
N GLY A 230 2.46 -9.21 -8.39
CA GLY A 230 1.34 -9.02 -7.47
C GLY A 230 1.72 -8.99 -5.97
N ALA A 231 2.98 -9.27 -5.61
CA ALA A 231 3.49 -8.98 -4.27
C ALA A 231 4.00 -7.54 -4.18
N ALA A 232 3.96 -6.93 -2.99
CA ALA A 232 4.62 -5.65 -2.77
C ALA A 232 6.15 -5.82 -2.85
N LEU A 233 6.81 -4.97 -3.64
CA LEU A 233 8.27 -4.94 -3.83
C LEU A 233 8.89 -3.80 -3.01
N GLY A 234 10.15 -3.94 -2.58
CA GLY A 234 10.94 -2.85 -1.99
C GLY A 234 10.82 -2.72 -0.47
N SER A 235 11.28 -1.59 0.09
CA SER A 235 11.13 -1.28 1.53
C SER A 235 9.64 -1.15 1.85
N TYR A 236 9.05 -2.22 2.37
CA TYR A 236 7.68 -2.22 2.84
C TYR A 236 7.47 -1.11 3.87
N GLU A 237 6.53 -0.22 3.59
CA GLU A 237 6.09 0.87 4.48
C GLU A 237 4.57 0.74 4.67
N ALA A 238 4.08 0.81 5.90
CA ALA A 238 2.63 0.70 6.16
C ALA A 238 1.90 2.03 5.90
N GLY A 239 2.63 3.13 6.03
CA GLY A 239 2.23 4.50 5.73
C GLY A 239 3.44 5.28 5.22
N TYR A 240 3.19 6.43 4.58
CA TYR A 240 4.24 7.27 4.04
C TYR A 240 3.86 8.74 4.06
N TYR A 241 4.59 9.53 4.83
CA TYR A 241 4.59 10.98 4.73
C TYR A 241 5.50 11.45 3.60
N ARG A 242 4.95 12.31 2.72
CA ARG A 242 5.72 12.94 1.64
C ARG A 242 5.41 14.42 1.50
N ILE A 243 6.38 15.11 0.92
CA ILE A 243 6.27 16.51 0.55
C ILE A 243 6.74 16.71 -0.90
N TYR A 244 5.88 17.27 -1.75
CA TYR A 244 6.19 17.56 -3.15
C TYR A 244 5.66 18.94 -3.55
N TRP A 245 6.55 19.84 -3.97
CA TRP A 245 6.23 21.26 -4.22
C TRP A 245 5.46 21.93 -3.07
N GLY A 246 5.81 21.58 -1.83
CA GLY A 246 5.23 22.14 -0.61
C GLY A 246 3.87 21.55 -0.22
N ILE A 247 3.27 20.72 -1.09
CA ILE A 247 2.08 19.94 -0.79
C ILE A 247 2.53 18.75 0.06
N GLN A 248 1.90 18.57 1.22
CA GLN A 248 2.20 17.48 2.14
C GLN A 248 1.07 16.45 2.10
N GLU A 249 1.44 15.17 2.09
CA GLU A 249 0.51 14.06 2.07
C GLU A 249 0.95 12.99 3.04
N ILE A 250 -0.02 12.34 3.69
CA ILE A 250 0.18 11.11 4.44
C ILE A 250 -0.67 10.05 3.75
N ASP A 251 -0.02 9.07 3.14
CA ASP A 251 -0.70 7.94 2.53
C ASP A 251 -0.59 6.73 3.46
N ILE A 252 -1.73 6.19 3.91
CA ILE A 252 -1.80 4.96 4.68
C ILE A 252 -2.17 3.81 3.75
N TYR A 253 -1.33 2.79 3.73
CA TYR A 253 -1.46 1.68 2.78
C TYR A 253 -1.93 0.39 3.43
N SER A 254 -1.58 0.15 4.69
CA SER A 254 -2.07 -1.02 5.41
C SER A 254 -2.03 -0.91 6.92
N TYR A 255 -3.01 -1.53 7.59
CA TYR A 255 -3.04 -1.75 9.04
C TYR A 255 -3.84 -3.03 9.38
N THR A 256 -3.53 -3.66 10.51
CA THR A 256 -4.17 -4.91 10.96
C THR A 256 -5.33 -4.65 11.93
N ASP A 257 -5.25 -3.56 12.70
CA ASP A 257 -6.26 -3.15 13.66
C ASP A 257 -6.23 -1.63 13.90
N ARG A 258 -7.22 -1.17 14.66
CA ARG A 258 -7.45 0.24 14.94
C ARG A 258 -6.32 0.90 15.72
N MET A 259 -5.74 0.19 16.68
CA MET A 259 -4.64 0.71 17.49
C MET A 259 -3.37 0.88 16.64
N GLN A 260 -3.10 -0.07 15.73
CA GLN A 260 -2.01 0.07 14.78
C GLN A 260 -2.24 1.25 13.84
N LEU A 261 -3.46 1.46 13.33
CA LEU A 261 -3.80 2.62 12.51
C LEU A 261 -3.48 3.93 13.24
N THR A 262 -3.96 4.11 14.48
CA THR A 262 -3.66 5.32 15.26
C THR A 262 -2.16 5.52 15.48
N ARG A 263 -1.41 4.45 15.78
CA ARG A 263 0.05 4.53 15.97
C ARG A 263 0.78 4.92 14.69
N LEU A 264 0.34 4.37 13.55
CA LEU A 264 0.90 4.68 12.24
C LEU A 264 0.61 6.13 11.86
N LEU A 265 -0.62 6.61 12.06
CA LEU A 265 -0.97 8.01 11.85
C LEU A 265 -0.11 8.95 12.72
N ALA A 266 0.12 8.58 13.99
CA ALA A 266 1.00 9.34 14.88
C ALA A 266 2.45 9.36 14.37
N HIS A 267 2.95 8.23 13.85
CA HIS A 267 4.27 8.12 13.24
C HIS A 267 4.43 9.07 12.04
N GLU A 268 3.49 9.03 11.10
CA GLU A 268 3.53 9.90 9.91
C GLU A 268 3.35 11.38 10.28
N MET A 269 2.54 11.69 11.29
CA MET A 269 2.46 13.04 11.87
C MET A 269 3.79 13.47 12.49
N GLY A 270 4.54 12.57 13.12
CA GLY A 270 5.89 12.88 13.62
C GLY A 270 6.84 13.30 12.49
N HIS A 271 6.77 12.64 11.32
CA HIS A 271 7.51 13.10 10.14
C HIS A 271 7.07 14.48 9.66
N ALA A 272 5.77 14.79 9.74
CA ALA A 272 5.26 16.13 9.42
C ALA A 272 5.76 17.21 10.39
N LEU A 273 6.02 16.85 11.66
CA LEU A 273 6.71 17.72 12.63
C LEU A 273 8.23 17.80 12.40
N GLY A 274 8.76 17.06 11.43
CA GLY A 274 10.17 17.07 11.06
C GLY A 274 11.04 16.03 11.77
N LEU A 275 10.45 15.05 12.46
CA LEU A 275 11.19 13.99 13.14
C LEU A 275 11.64 12.93 12.11
N ALA A 276 12.89 12.48 12.25
CA ALA A 276 13.39 11.30 11.55
C ALA A 276 13.05 10.02 12.33
N HIS A 277 13.31 8.86 11.73
CA HIS A 277 13.22 7.60 12.47
C HIS A 277 14.16 7.58 13.66
N LEU A 278 13.68 7.05 14.78
CA LEU A 278 14.43 6.90 16.03
C LEU A 278 14.75 5.42 16.28
N PRO A 279 15.83 5.12 17.02
CA PRO A 279 16.12 3.75 17.44
C PRO A 279 15.14 3.30 18.53
N GLY A 280 14.97 1.98 18.65
CA GLY A 280 14.20 1.34 19.73
C GLY A 280 12.72 1.13 19.41
N PRO A 281 12.17 -0.10 19.55
CA PRO A 281 10.77 -0.40 19.21
C PRO A 281 9.72 0.30 20.09
N GLU A 282 10.13 0.85 21.23
CA GLU A 282 9.29 1.63 22.12
C GLU A 282 8.96 3.03 21.57
N ALA A 283 9.80 3.58 20.71
CA ALA A 283 9.60 4.90 20.11
C ALA A 283 8.41 4.87 19.14
N VAL A 284 7.61 5.93 19.11
CA VAL A 284 6.58 6.12 18.08
C VAL A 284 7.24 6.29 16.73
N MET A 285 8.37 7.01 16.65
CA MET A 285 9.17 7.16 15.42
C MET A 285 10.08 5.97 15.11
N TYR A 286 9.91 4.82 15.75
CA TYR A 286 10.66 3.63 15.33
C TYR A 286 10.29 3.28 13.89
N LYS A 287 11.30 2.99 13.06
CA LYS A 287 11.13 2.64 11.63
C LYS A 287 10.07 1.55 11.39
N ILE A 288 9.79 0.73 12.41
CA ILE A 288 8.91 -0.41 12.34
C ILE A 288 7.71 -0.15 13.25
N VAL A 289 6.56 0.11 12.65
CA VAL A 289 5.31 0.35 13.39
C VAL A 289 4.68 -0.98 13.81
N ALA A 290 5.14 -1.48 14.94
CA ALA A 290 4.47 -2.54 15.69
C ALA A 290 3.32 -1.98 16.52
N GLY A 291 2.17 -2.66 16.53
CA GLY A 291 1.05 -2.27 17.39
C GLY A 291 1.44 -2.33 18.88
N GLY A 292 0.77 -1.54 19.73
CA GLY A 292 0.80 -1.74 21.19
C GLY A 292 1.16 -0.54 22.07
N ASN A 293 1.83 0.49 21.54
CA ASN A 293 2.16 1.69 22.32
C ASN A 293 1.68 2.97 21.63
N LEU A 294 0.77 3.72 22.25
CA LEU A 294 0.31 5.02 21.75
C LEU A 294 0.91 6.19 22.55
N LYS A 295 1.95 5.95 23.34
CA LYS A 295 2.64 6.99 24.11
C LYS A 295 3.98 7.28 23.46
N ALA A 296 4.22 8.56 23.16
CA ALA A 296 5.54 9.05 22.81
C ALA A 296 6.53 8.70 23.94
N SER A 297 7.64 8.06 23.58
CA SER A 297 8.73 7.73 24.49
C SER A 297 9.53 8.97 24.88
N GLY A 298 10.45 8.82 25.84
CA GLY A 298 11.36 9.92 26.20
C GLY A 298 12.24 10.40 25.04
N ILE A 299 12.65 9.48 24.14
CA ILE A 299 13.44 9.83 22.96
C ILE A 299 12.58 10.57 21.92
N ASP A 300 11.33 10.17 21.72
CA ASP A 300 10.38 10.88 20.85
C ASP A 300 10.19 12.33 21.32
N ILE A 301 9.96 12.54 22.61
CA ILE A 301 9.74 13.88 23.19
C ILE A 301 11.00 14.74 23.10
N SER A 302 12.18 14.16 23.34
CA SER A 302 13.46 14.86 23.18
C SER A 302 13.65 15.37 21.75
N GLU A 303 13.35 14.54 20.75
CA GLU A 303 13.50 14.90 19.34
C GLU A 303 12.42 15.89 18.89
N LEU A 304 11.19 15.75 19.36
CA LEU A 304 10.14 16.76 19.16
C LEU A 304 10.59 18.13 19.68
N ASN A 305 11.12 18.19 20.91
CA ASN A 305 11.61 19.42 21.50
C ASN A 305 12.78 20.03 20.71
N LYS A 306 13.58 19.22 20.00
CA LYS A 306 14.63 19.73 19.11
C LYS A 306 14.04 20.27 17.81
N ALA A 307 13.09 19.54 17.22
CA ALA A 307 12.40 19.94 15.99
C ALA A 307 11.61 21.24 16.18
N CYS A 308 11.03 21.45 17.36
CA CYS A 308 10.29 22.66 17.71
C CYS A 308 11.15 23.85 18.17
N ARG A 309 12.49 23.74 18.20
CA ARG A 309 13.33 24.90 18.51
C ARG A 309 13.42 25.81 17.29
N PRO A 310 13.20 27.13 17.45
CA PRO A 310 13.43 28.08 16.37
C PRO A 310 14.84 27.91 15.80
N GLY A 311 14.92 27.75 14.48
CA GLY A 311 16.19 27.68 13.80
C GLY A 311 16.89 29.03 13.91
N ILE A 312 17.89 29.15 14.80
CA ILE A 312 19.02 30.01 14.50
C ILE A 312 19.62 29.40 13.23
N LEU A 313 19.59 30.13 12.12
CA LEU A 313 20.16 29.75 10.83
C LEU A 313 21.47 28.98 11.05
N ARG A 314 21.42 27.64 10.98
CA ARG A 314 22.62 26.80 10.99
C ARG A 314 23.14 26.84 9.57
N HIS A 315 24.14 27.69 9.36
CA HIS A 315 24.97 27.76 8.17
C HIS A 315 25.70 26.43 7.92
#